data_AF-A0A536LP24-F1
#
_entry.id   AF-A0A536LP24-F1
#
_cell.length_a   1.000
_cell.length_b   1.000
_cell.length_c   1.000
_cell.angle_alpha   90.00
_cell.angle_beta   90.00
_cell.angle_gamma   90.00
#
_symmetry.space_group_name_H-M   'P 1'
#
loop_
_entity.id
_entity.type
_entity.pdbx_description
1 polymer ?
#
loop_
_entity_poly.entity_id
_entity_poly.type
_entity_poly.pdbx_seq_one_letter_code
_entity_poly.pdbx_strand_id
1 'polypeptide(L)'
;MPNGKRPVWGVITPTAPPAVLAGQAQMYEQAGLEGVFAPQVYGPPFVPLAAAAAVTTRVKLASGIALAFARSPFETAMAAIDLDRISGGRFTLGLGCSIRTWSEGFFGMPYGKPLEHLREVVETDPADHR
;
A
#
# COMPACT_ATOMS: atom_id res chain seq x y z
N MET A 1 -7.81 -0.80 31.28
CA MET A 1 -7.02 -0.83 30.03
C MET A 1 -6.16 -2.10 30.06
N PRO A 2 -6.53 -3.21 29.40
CA PRO A 2 -5.79 -4.46 29.55
C PRO A 2 -4.53 -4.45 28.66
N ASN A 3 -3.35 -4.51 29.29
CA ASN A 3 -2.00 -4.70 28.74
C ASN A 3 -1.57 -3.84 27.52
N GLY A 4 -1.25 -2.58 27.80
CA GLY A 4 -0.85 -1.55 26.84
C GLY A 4 0.55 -1.69 26.22
N LYS A 5 0.74 -2.66 25.32
CA LYS A 5 1.78 -2.52 24.29
C LYS A 5 1.22 -1.64 23.17
N ARG A 6 1.89 -0.52 22.88
CA ARG A 6 1.53 0.32 21.72
C ARG A 6 1.75 -0.51 20.45
N PRO A 7 0.80 -0.49 19.51
CA PRO A 7 1.01 -1.15 18.24
C PRO A 7 2.25 -0.58 17.54
N VAL A 8 3.09 -1.46 17.01
CA VAL A 8 4.29 -1.10 16.26
C VAL A 8 4.13 -1.57 14.83
N TRP A 9 4.47 -0.68 13.90
CA TRP A 9 4.47 -0.94 12.47
C TRP A 9 5.89 -0.87 11.91
N GLY A 10 6.22 -1.81 11.03
CA GLY A 10 7.51 -1.90 10.36
C GLY A 10 7.43 -1.40 8.92
N VAL A 11 8.56 -0.96 8.38
CA VAL A 11 8.68 -0.65 6.95
C VAL A 11 9.20 -1.89 6.22
N ILE A 12 8.47 -2.37 5.22
CA ILE A 12 9.08 -3.26 4.22
C ILE A 12 9.90 -2.39 3.29
N THR A 13 11.19 -2.71 3.15
CA THR A 13 12.09 -1.98 2.26
C THR A 13 11.64 -2.18 0.81
N PRO A 14 11.10 -1.16 0.13
CA PRO A 14 10.74 -1.29 -1.28
C PRO A 14 11.99 -1.63 -2.10
N THR A 15 11.78 -2.29 -3.25
CA THR A 15 12.84 -2.66 -4.22
C THR A 15 13.98 -3.56 -3.69
N ALA A 16 13.85 -4.09 -2.46
CA ALA A 16 14.79 -5.07 -1.93
C ALA A 16 14.68 -6.43 -2.66
N PRO A 17 15.75 -7.24 -2.69
CA PRO A 17 15.68 -8.59 -3.25
C PRO A 17 14.60 -9.46 -2.58
N PRO A 18 14.03 -10.46 -3.28
CA PRO A 18 12.92 -11.27 -2.77
C PRO A 18 13.20 -11.91 -1.40
N ALA A 19 14.40 -12.44 -1.18
CA ALA A 19 14.79 -13.05 0.09
C ALA A 19 14.78 -12.03 1.26
N VAL A 20 15.12 -10.77 0.98
CA VAL A 20 15.11 -9.70 1.98
C VAL A 20 13.68 -9.29 2.32
N LEU A 21 12.82 -9.14 1.30
CA LEU A 21 11.40 -8.82 1.51
C LEU A 21 10.71 -9.88 2.36
N ALA A 22 10.88 -11.15 2.00
CA ALA A 22 10.29 -12.26 2.73
C ALA A 22 10.85 -12.38 4.15
N GLY A 23 12.17 -12.26 4.31
CA GLY A 23 12.83 -12.32 5.60
C GLY A 23 12.40 -11.20 6.54
N GLN A 24 12.28 -9.95 6.05
CA GLN A 24 11.76 -8.83 6.85
C GLN A 24 10.33 -9.08 7.31
N ALA A 25 9.45 -9.50 6.40
CA ALA A 25 8.04 -9.75 6.71
C ALA A 25 7.88 -10.83 7.79
N GLN A 26 8.61 -11.95 7.67
CA GLN A 26 8.60 -13.02 8.66
C GLN A 26 9.18 -12.57 10.00
N MET A 27 10.28 -11.82 9.99
CA MET A 27 10.90 -11.29 11.20
C MET A 27 9.94 -10.36 11.96
N TYR A 28 9.25 -9.46 11.24
CA TYR A 28 8.28 -8.55 11.84
C TYR A 28 7.07 -9.29 12.43
N GLU A 29 6.56 -10.31 11.74
CA GLU A 29 5.48 -11.14 12.26
C GLU A 29 5.91 -11.93 13.51
N GLN A 30 7.12 -12.51 13.51
CA GLN A 30 7.67 -13.24 14.66
C GLN A 30 7.93 -12.33 15.86
N ALA A 31 8.34 -11.09 15.61
CA ALA A 31 8.52 -10.06 16.63
C ALA A 31 7.19 -9.52 17.20
N GLY A 32 6.05 -9.92 16.61
CA GLY A 32 4.72 -9.54 17.08
C GLY A 32 4.33 -8.09 16.73
N LEU A 33 4.84 -7.56 15.61
CA LEU A 33 4.38 -6.28 15.10
C LEU A 33 2.91 -6.35 14.69
N GLU A 34 2.21 -5.22 14.80
CA GLU A 34 0.81 -5.16 14.35
C GLU A 34 0.73 -5.22 12.83
N GLY A 35 1.64 -4.52 12.16
CA GLY A 35 1.58 -4.36 10.72
C GLY A 35 2.90 -4.00 10.08
N VAL A 36 2.91 -4.10 8.76
CA VAL A 36 3.99 -3.63 7.91
C VAL A 36 3.44 -2.70 6.85
N PHE A 37 4.22 -1.70 6.46
CA PHE A 37 3.85 -0.81 5.36
C PHE A 37 4.96 -0.65 4.34
N ALA A 38 4.58 -0.43 3.09
CA ALA A 38 5.48 -0.11 2.00
C ALA A 38 5.19 1.31 1.48
N PRO A 39 6.17 2.22 1.50
CA PRO A 39 6.01 3.56 0.95
C PRO A 39 6.22 3.58 -0.58
N GLN A 40 5.41 4.37 -1.30
CA GLN A 40 5.57 4.56 -2.75
C GLN A 40 6.65 5.63 -3.05
N VAL A 41 7.90 5.32 -2.74
CA VAL A 41 9.05 6.22 -3.00
C VAL A 41 9.88 5.75 -4.19
N TYR A 42 10.15 4.45 -4.27
CA TYR A 42 11.03 3.85 -5.30
C TYR A 42 10.29 2.91 -6.26
N GLY A 43 8.97 2.86 -6.17
CA GLY A 43 8.10 2.00 -6.97
C GLY A 43 6.75 1.79 -6.30
N PRO A 44 5.80 1.13 -6.98
CA PRO A 44 4.48 0.85 -6.43
C PRO A 44 4.57 -0.02 -5.16
N PRO A 45 3.77 0.25 -4.12
CA PRO A 45 3.86 -0.47 -2.84
C PRO A 45 3.28 -1.89 -2.91
N PHE A 46 2.51 -2.22 -3.95
CA PHE A 46 1.74 -3.47 -4.03
C PHE A 46 2.60 -4.71 -4.17
N VAL A 47 3.64 -4.68 -5.01
CA VAL A 47 4.53 -5.82 -5.25
C VAL A 47 5.28 -6.26 -3.98
N PRO A 48 5.99 -5.39 -3.26
CA PRO A 48 6.66 -5.79 -2.03
C PRO A 48 5.68 -6.25 -0.94
N LEU A 49 4.48 -5.67 -0.87
CA LEU A 49 3.44 -6.12 0.05
C LEU A 49 2.86 -7.48 -0.34
N ALA A 50 2.71 -7.78 -1.63
CA ALA A 50 2.28 -9.10 -2.08
C ALA A 50 3.30 -10.18 -1.71
N ALA A 51 4.59 -9.89 -1.86
CA ALA A 51 5.66 -10.77 -1.40
C ALA A 51 5.62 -11.00 0.12
N ALA A 52 5.39 -9.94 0.90
CA ALA A 52 5.21 -10.04 2.35
C ALA A 52 3.95 -10.84 2.74
N ALA A 53 2.83 -10.61 2.04
CA ALA A 53 1.57 -11.29 2.26
C ALA A 53 1.67 -12.80 2.04
N ALA A 54 2.42 -13.22 1.00
CA ALA A 54 2.61 -14.63 0.64
C ALA A 54 3.37 -15.45 1.70
N VAL A 55 4.13 -14.80 2.59
CA VAL A 55 4.96 -15.48 3.60
C VAL A 55 4.55 -15.18 5.05
N THR A 56 3.43 -14.47 5.25
CA THR A 56 2.90 -14.09 6.56
C THR A 56 1.43 -14.42 6.67
N THR A 57 0.90 -14.52 7.89
CA THR A 57 -0.48 -14.99 8.13
C THR A 57 -1.29 -14.10 9.06
N ARG A 58 -0.66 -13.23 9.83
CA ARG A 58 -1.29 -12.43 10.89
C ARG A 58 -0.98 -10.95 10.78
N VAL A 59 0.24 -10.58 10.40
CA VAL A 59 0.65 -9.16 10.36
C VAL A 59 -0.21 -8.39 9.34
N LYS A 60 -0.68 -7.19 9.70
CA LYS A 60 -1.43 -6.33 8.77
C LYS A 60 -0.52 -5.77 7.69
N LEU A 61 -1.07 -5.47 6.52
CA LEU A 61 -0.32 -4.92 5.39
C LEU A 61 -0.93 -3.58 4.98
N ALA A 62 -0.13 -2.56 4.75
CA ALA A 62 -0.64 -1.28 4.29
C ALA A 62 0.28 -0.59 3.28
N SER A 63 -0.30 0.16 2.34
CA SER A 63 0.47 1.16 1.60
C SER A 63 0.67 2.40 2.48
N GLY A 64 1.89 2.91 2.56
CA GLY A 64 2.23 4.07 3.40
C GLY A 64 2.97 5.17 2.65
N ILE A 65 2.40 5.84 1.65
CA ILE A 65 1.06 5.68 1.03
C ILE A 65 1.21 5.30 -0.45
N ALA A 66 0.15 4.79 -1.06
CA ALA A 66 0.01 4.74 -2.51
C ALA A 66 -0.35 6.14 -3.04
N LEU A 67 0.15 6.49 -4.23
CA LEU A 67 -0.08 7.79 -4.85
C LEU A 67 -1.25 7.73 -5.83
N ALA A 68 -2.28 8.55 -5.57
CA ALA A 68 -3.49 8.62 -6.38
C ALA A 68 -3.24 9.03 -7.84
N PHE A 69 -2.16 9.78 -8.09
CA PHE A 69 -1.78 10.23 -9.44
C PHE A 69 -0.91 9.24 -10.21
N ALA A 70 -0.38 8.20 -9.56
CA ALA A 70 0.57 7.32 -10.22
C ALA A 70 -0.08 6.33 -11.19
N ARG A 71 -1.39 6.08 -11.05
CA ARG A 71 -2.17 5.07 -11.80
C ARG A 71 -3.63 5.51 -11.89
N SER A 72 -4.40 4.90 -12.78
CA SER A 72 -5.84 5.17 -12.86
C SER A 72 -6.56 4.74 -11.57
N PRO A 73 -7.74 5.33 -11.29
CA PRO A 73 -8.60 4.88 -10.20
C PRO A 73 -8.89 3.37 -10.23
N PHE A 74 -9.27 2.85 -11.40
CA PHE A 74 -9.59 1.44 -11.60
C PHE A 74 -8.39 0.52 -11.33
N GLU A 75 -7.20 0.83 -11.87
CA GLU A 75 -5.98 0.06 -11.60
C GLU A 75 -5.57 0.10 -10.11
N THR A 76 -5.87 1.21 -9.43
CA THR A 76 -5.63 1.33 -7.99
C THR A 76 -6.59 0.43 -7.21
N ALA A 77 -7.87 0.40 -7.57
CA ALA A 77 -8.87 -0.48 -6.97
C ALA A 77 -8.54 -1.96 -7.20
N MET A 78 -8.20 -2.35 -8.44
CA MET A 78 -7.83 -3.74 -8.78
C MET A 78 -6.60 -4.21 -8.00
N ALA A 79 -5.56 -3.39 -7.92
CA ALA A 79 -4.37 -3.74 -7.14
C ALA A 79 -4.66 -3.88 -5.63
N ALA A 80 -5.59 -3.09 -5.09
CA ALA A 80 -6.01 -3.21 -3.70
C ALA A 80 -6.81 -4.49 -3.46
N ILE A 81 -7.74 -4.84 -4.37
CA ILE A 81 -8.53 -6.08 -4.32
C ILE A 81 -7.63 -7.31 -4.39
N ASP A 82 -6.67 -7.32 -5.31
CA ASP A 82 -5.75 -8.45 -5.46
C ASP A 82 -4.92 -8.65 -4.19
N LEU A 83 -4.42 -7.55 -3.62
CA LEU A 83 -3.62 -7.64 -2.40
C LEU A 83 -4.44 -8.01 -1.17
N ASP A 84 -5.70 -7.55 -1.09
CA ASP A 84 -6.65 -7.99 -0.07
C ASP A 84 -6.88 -9.51 -0.15
N ARG A 85 -7.11 -10.04 -1.36
CA ARG A 85 -7.26 -11.48 -1.60
C ARG A 85 -6.00 -12.27 -1.25
N ILE A 86 -4.83 -11.84 -1.74
CA ILE A 86 -3.54 -12.51 -1.47
C ILE A 86 -3.25 -12.52 0.03
N SER A 87 -3.58 -11.43 0.72
CA SER A 87 -3.34 -11.31 2.16
C SER A 87 -4.39 -12.01 3.04
N GLY A 88 -5.54 -12.40 2.47
CA GLY A 88 -6.66 -12.96 3.23
C GLY A 88 -7.37 -11.90 4.09
N GLY A 89 -7.60 -10.70 3.54
CA GLY A 89 -8.34 -9.63 4.22
C GLY A 89 -7.50 -8.78 5.18
N ARG A 90 -6.16 -8.84 5.09
CA ARG A 90 -5.24 -8.12 6.00
C ARG A 90 -4.71 -6.81 5.41
N PHE A 91 -5.06 -6.50 4.16
CA PHE A 91 -4.54 -5.33 3.47
C PHE A 91 -5.37 -4.08 3.75
N THR A 92 -4.71 -2.93 3.83
CA THR A 92 -5.35 -1.62 3.91
C THR A 92 -4.68 -0.67 2.93
N LEU A 93 -5.47 -0.12 2.00
CA LEU A 93 -5.00 0.88 1.05
C LEU A 93 -4.88 2.25 1.75
N GLY A 94 -3.67 2.62 2.14
CA GLY A 94 -3.35 4.02 2.42
C GLY A 94 -3.11 4.77 1.11
N LEU A 95 -3.88 5.82 0.85
CA LEU A 95 -3.87 6.57 -0.40
C LEU A 95 -3.66 8.08 -0.14
N GLY A 96 -2.96 8.77 -1.05
CA GLY A 96 -2.88 10.22 -0.99
C GLY A 96 -2.40 10.88 -2.27
N CYS A 97 -2.46 12.22 -2.26
CA CYS A 97 -2.35 13.05 -3.47
C CYS A 97 -0.92 13.28 -3.99
N SER A 98 0.12 12.81 -3.30
CA SER A 98 1.51 13.22 -3.57
C SER A 98 1.72 14.75 -3.50
N ILE A 99 2.88 15.23 -3.97
CA ILE A 99 3.19 16.64 -4.19
C ILE A 99 3.24 16.96 -5.69
N ARG A 100 3.06 18.23 -6.05
CA ARG A 100 3.09 18.69 -7.45
C ARG A 100 4.33 18.21 -8.20
N THR A 101 5.52 18.39 -7.61
CA THR A 101 6.80 17.99 -8.21
C THR A 101 6.83 16.51 -8.60
N TRP A 102 6.23 15.66 -7.77
CA TRP A 102 6.18 14.23 -8.05
C TRP A 102 5.13 13.90 -9.11
N SER A 103 3.95 14.52 -9.00
CA SER A 103 2.83 14.26 -9.91
C SER A 103 3.15 14.70 -11.35
N GLU A 104 3.60 15.94 -11.52
CA GLU A 104 3.91 16.50 -12.84
C GLU A 104 5.29 16.04 -13.35
N GLY A 105 6.27 15.90 -12.46
CA GLY A 105 7.65 15.57 -12.83
C GLY A 105 7.87 14.08 -13.13
N PHE A 106 7.50 13.20 -12.19
CA PHE A 106 7.77 11.75 -12.34
C PHE A 106 6.62 11.00 -13.02
N PHE A 107 5.38 11.37 -12.73
CA PHE A 107 4.20 10.67 -13.27
C PHE A 107 3.59 11.36 -14.49
N GLY A 108 4.06 12.55 -14.85
CA GLY A 108 3.56 13.30 -16.02
C GLY A 108 2.09 13.70 -15.92
N MET A 109 1.51 13.67 -14.71
CA MET A 109 0.09 13.92 -14.49
C MET A 109 -0.15 15.40 -14.16
N PRO A 110 -1.16 16.05 -14.77
CA PRO A 110 -1.56 17.39 -14.38
C PRO A 110 -1.95 17.39 -12.90
N TYR A 111 -1.32 18.24 -12.09
CA TYR A 111 -1.60 18.24 -10.65
C TYR A 111 -3.01 18.73 -10.33
N GLY A 112 -3.54 19.65 -11.14
CA GLY A 112 -4.93 20.10 -11.11
C GLY A 112 -5.44 20.38 -9.71
N LYS A 113 -6.49 19.65 -9.32
CA LYS A 113 -7.14 19.74 -8.01
C LYS A 113 -6.95 18.42 -7.24
N PRO A 114 -5.91 18.31 -6.38
CA PRO A 114 -5.49 17.03 -5.81
C PRO A 114 -6.52 16.34 -4.92
N LEU A 115 -7.37 17.11 -4.21
CA LEU A 115 -8.41 16.53 -3.36
C LEU A 115 -9.60 16.02 -4.16
N GLU A 116 -9.93 16.67 -5.30
CA GLU A 116 -10.97 16.17 -6.20
C GLU A 116 -10.52 14.87 -6.87
N HIS A 117 -9.27 14.82 -7.35
CA HIS A 117 -8.69 13.59 -7.91
C HIS A 117 -8.62 12.45 -6.87
N LEU A 118 -8.21 12.74 -5.63
CA LEU A 118 -8.20 11.73 -4.58
C LEU A 118 -9.61 11.20 -4.29
N ARG A 119 -10.62 12.09 -4.27
CA ARG A 119 -12.02 11.69 -4.07
C ARG A 119 -12.49 10.78 -5.19
N GLU A 120 -12.20 11.10 -6.45
CA GLU A 120 -12.51 10.25 -7.59
C GLU A 120 -11.91 8.85 -7.44
N VAL A 121 -10.64 8.75 -7.02
CA VAL A 121 -9.99 7.45 -6.80
C VAL A 121 -10.65 6.64 -5.68
N VAL A 122 -11.17 7.29 -4.63
CA VAL A 122 -11.86 6.62 -3.52
C VAL A 122 -13.30 6.24 -3.89
N GLU A 123 -13.99 7.09 -4.64
CA GLU A 123 -15.39 6.89 -5.03
C GLU A 123 -15.54 5.95 -6.23
N THR A 124 -14.45 5.67 -6.96
CA THR A 124 -14.47 4.70 -8.06
C THR A 124 -14.83 3.32 -7.53
N ASP A 125 -16.08 2.93 -7.77
CA ASP A 125 -16.55 1.58 -7.55
C ASP A 125 -16.24 0.74 -8.81
N PRO A 126 -15.39 -0.30 -8.71
CA PRO A 126 -15.13 -1.19 -9.83
C PRO A 126 -16.38 -1.96 -10.30
N ALA A 127 -17.49 -1.97 -9.54
CA ALA A 127 -18.78 -2.53 -9.96
C ALA A 127 -19.68 -1.55 -10.74
N ASP A 128 -19.35 -0.26 -10.76
CA ASP A 128 -20.19 0.83 -11.31
C ASP A 128 -19.99 1.07 -12.81
N HIS A 129 -19.17 0.25 -13.49
CA HIS A 129 -18.92 0.33 -14.93
C HIS A 129 -19.82 -0.63 -15.75
N ARG A 130 -21.15 -0.58 -15.52
CA ARG A 130 -22.16 -1.30 -16.34
C ARG A 130 -22.85 -0.40 -17.35
#